data_AF-A0AAV7B9N4-F1
#
_entry.id   AF-A0AAV7B9N4-F1
#
_cell.length_a   1.000
_cell.length_b   1.000
_cell.length_c   1.000
_cell.angle_alpha   90.00
_cell.angle_beta   90.00
_cell.angle_gamma   90.00
#
_symmetry.space_group_name_H-M   'P 1'
#
loop_
_entity.id
_entity.type
_entity.pdbx_description
1 polymer ?
#
loop_
_entity_poly.entity_id
_entity_poly.type
_entity_poly.pdbx_seq_one_letter_code
_entity_poly.pdbx_strand_id
1 'polypeptide(L)'
;MLLGEWTDFALRYLHETFTIGGVKGDTLLDFGTGPSIYQLLSACEVFDKIIVSDFLEQNRAEFQKWLKKDPDAFDWTHIIKHVCELEGNREDPEKKAEKLRNKVKEVLKCDALKKKPYDPVVVPPVDCLLSCLCLECPCKDIKTLCEVLNNFQSLIKPGGHLLLLSGLNATFYYVGKTYFGALTTRKEELEMTIKVAGYNIEKAVYVPRADKSRMDVADHDTFYFIHARKPL
;
A
#
# COMPACT_ATOMS: atom_id res chain seq x y z
N MET A 1 4.34 -6.61 -16.20
CA MET A 1 3.18 -7.49 -16.40
C MET A 1 2.57 -7.75 -15.03
N LEU A 2 1.57 -6.96 -14.66
CA LEU A 2 0.90 -6.97 -13.35
C LEU A 2 -0.54 -7.48 -13.51
N LEU A 3 -0.70 -8.63 -14.15
CA LEU A 3 -1.95 -9.40 -14.09
C LEU A 3 -1.53 -10.77 -13.60
N GLY A 4 -1.87 -11.04 -12.35
CA GLY A 4 -1.50 -12.22 -11.61
C GLY A 4 -2.22 -12.18 -10.27
N GLU A 5 -2.16 -13.29 -9.54
CA GLU A 5 -2.98 -13.49 -8.34
C GLU A 5 -2.86 -12.36 -7.31
N TRP A 6 -1.67 -11.76 -7.18
CA TRP A 6 -1.44 -10.62 -6.30
C TRP A 6 -2.30 -9.40 -6.67
N THR A 7 -2.29 -9.02 -7.95
CA THR A 7 -2.98 -7.81 -8.39
C THR A 7 -4.49 -7.97 -8.22
N ASP A 8 -5.04 -9.13 -8.57
CA ASP A 8 -6.47 -9.43 -8.39
C ASP A 8 -6.85 -9.43 -6.90
N PHE A 9 -6.00 -10.03 -6.05
CA PHE A 9 -6.16 -10.00 -4.60
C PHE A 9 -6.19 -8.57 -4.07
N ALA A 10 -5.18 -7.77 -4.38
CA ALA A 10 -5.04 -6.41 -3.87
C ALA A 10 -6.20 -5.52 -4.33
N LEU A 11 -6.52 -5.53 -5.63
CA LEU A 11 -7.57 -4.69 -6.18
C LEU A 11 -8.95 -5.04 -5.61
N ARG A 12 -9.27 -6.33 -5.46
CA ARG A 12 -10.53 -6.77 -4.85
C ARG A 12 -10.67 -6.25 -3.42
N TYR A 13 -9.68 -6.48 -2.56
CA TYR A 13 -9.81 -6.09 -1.15
C TYR A 13 -9.74 -4.58 -0.94
N LEU A 14 -8.97 -3.86 -1.75
CA LEU A 14 -8.97 -2.39 -1.71
C LEU A 14 -10.32 -1.83 -2.19
N HIS A 15 -10.86 -2.36 -3.28
CA HIS A 15 -12.19 -2.00 -3.76
C HIS A 15 -13.27 -2.23 -2.69
N GLU A 16 -13.35 -3.43 -2.12
CA GLU A 16 -14.28 -3.74 -1.02
C GLU A 16 -14.14 -2.75 0.15
N THR A 17 -12.90 -2.48 0.55
CA THR A 17 -12.59 -1.65 1.73
C THR A 17 -13.01 -0.20 1.55
N PHE A 18 -12.74 0.39 0.39
CA PHE A 18 -13.07 1.79 0.09
C PHE A 18 -14.52 1.99 -0.39
N THR A 19 -15.26 0.91 -0.67
CA THR A 19 -16.68 1.02 -1.04
C THR A 19 -17.59 0.60 0.12
N ILE A 20 -17.81 -0.70 0.29
CA ILE A 20 -18.73 -1.25 1.29
C ILE A 20 -18.11 -1.35 2.69
N GLY A 21 -16.77 -1.38 2.78
CA GLY A 21 -16.01 -1.50 4.02
C GLY A 21 -16.00 -0.23 4.88
N GLY A 22 -16.53 0.88 4.38
CA GLY A 22 -16.73 2.11 5.14
C GLY A 22 -15.45 2.89 5.46
N VAL A 23 -14.29 2.51 4.90
CA VAL A 23 -13.04 3.27 5.04
C VAL A 23 -13.10 4.49 4.12
N LYS A 24 -13.19 5.68 4.72
CA LYS A 24 -13.26 6.97 4.04
C LYS A 24 -12.76 8.08 4.96
N GLY A 25 -12.50 9.25 4.41
CA GLY A 25 -12.07 10.43 5.16
C GLY A 25 -11.50 11.49 4.23
N ASP A 26 -10.89 12.51 4.80
CA ASP A 26 -10.37 13.63 3.99
C ASP A 26 -9.04 13.27 3.34
N THR A 27 -8.11 12.71 4.12
CA THR A 27 -6.73 12.46 3.68
C THR A 27 -6.32 11.00 3.84
N LEU A 28 -5.78 10.42 2.77
CA LEU A 28 -5.07 9.14 2.76
C LEU A 28 -3.56 9.35 2.54
N LEU A 29 -2.75 8.62 3.30
CA LEU A 29 -1.31 8.51 3.11
C LEU A 29 -0.96 7.11 2.61
N ASP A 30 -0.33 7.02 1.44
CA ASP A 30 0.26 5.80 0.92
C ASP A 30 1.76 5.77 1.25
N PHE A 31 2.11 4.89 2.17
CA PHE A 31 3.47 4.71 2.67
C PHE A 31 4.19 3.61 1.91
N GLY A 32 5.26 3.96 1.19
CA GLY A 32 5.98 3.00 0.35
C GLY A 32 5.22 2.66 -0.93
N THR A 33 4.75 3.69 -1.62
CA THR A 33 3.94 3.60 -2.86
C THR A 33 4.67 2.90 -4.01
N GLY A 34 6.00 2.81 -3.95
CA GLY A 34 6.82 2.33 -5.04
C GLY A 34 6.62 3.16 -6.32
N PRO A 35 6.82 2.57 -7.50
CA PRO A 35 6.46 3.19 -8.77
C PRO A 35 4.99 2.89 -9.18
N SER A 36 4.12 2.48 -8.24
CA SER A 36 2.79 1.93 -8.54
C SER A 36 1.62 2.81 -8.11
N ILE A 37 0.52 2.76 -8.87
CA ILE A 37 -0.70 3.53 -8.58
C ILE A 37 -1.91 2.66 -8.23
N TYR A 38 -1.84 1.35 -8.49
CA TYR A 38 -3.01 0.47 -8.52
C TYR A 38 -3.75 0.43 -7.18
N GLN A 39 -3.00 0.54 -6.09
CA GLN A 39 -3.49 0.52 -4.72
C GLN A 39 -4.33 1.76 -4.35
N LEU A 40 -4.29 2.80 -5.19
CA LEU A 40 -4.97 4.07 -4.96
C LEU A 40 -6.20 4.25 -5.86
N LEU A 41 -6.42 3.35 -6.82
CA LEU A 41 -7.49 3.51 -7.81
C LEU A 41 -8.86 3.52 -7.14
N SER A 42 -9.19 2.56 -6.28
CA SER A 42 -10.48 2.64 -5.55
C SER A 42 -10.47 3.68 -4.42
N ALA A 43 -9.30 4.01 -3.85
CA ALA A 43 -9.19 5.00 -2.79
C ALA A 43 -9.57 6.42 -3.25
N CYS A 44 -9.26 6.79 -4.50
CA CYS A 44 -9.51 8.14 -5.00
C CYS A 44 -11.00 8.50 -5.15
N GLU A 45 -11.91 7.52 -4.99
CA GLU A 45 -13.35 7.74 -4.95
C GLU A 45 -13.84 8.31 -3.61
N VAL A 46 -13.10 8.06 -2.52
CA VAL A 46 -13.57 8.34 -1.16
C VAL A 46 -12.63 9.19 -0.31
N PHE A 47 -11.46 9.56 -0.85
CA PHE A 47 -10.53 10.51 -0.24
C PHE A 47 -10.33 11.73 -1.13
N ASP A 48 -10.32 12.92 -0.51
CA ASP A 48 -10.13 14.19 -1.21
C ASP A 48 -8.67 14.57 -1.42
N LYS A 49 -7.81 14.13 -0.52
CA LYS A 49 -6.37 14.31 -0.57
C LYS A 49 -5.67 12.96 -0.45
N ILE A 50 -4.77 12.69 -1.39
CA ILE A 50 -3.85 11.55 -1.32
C ILE A 50 -2.42 12.10 -1.25
N ILE A 51 -1.68 11.65 -0.26
CA ILE A 51 -0.24 11.83 -0.15
C ILE A 51 0.39 10.47 -0.48
N VAL A 52 1.35 10.45 -1.38
CA VAL A 52 2.11 9.23 -1.68
C VAL A 52 3.55 9.43 -1.27
N SER A 53 4.23 8.35 -0.90
CA SER A 53 5.61 8.43 -0.46
C SER A 53 6.42 7.19 -0.77
N ASP A 54 7.71 7.37 -1.02
CA ASP A 54 8.65 6.26 -1.18
C ASP A 54 10.05 6.67 -0.73
N PHE A 55 10.86 5.70 -0.29
CA PHE A 55 12.25 5.94 0.07
C PHE A 55 13.14 6.21 -1.16
N LEU A 56 12.93 5.45 -2.24
CA LEU A 56 13.77 5.50 -3.43
C LEU A 56 13.37 6.64 -4.36
N GLU A 57 14.36 7.42 -4.80
CA GLU A 57 14.13 8.56 -5.68
C GLU A 57 13.59 8.13 -7.05
N GLN A 58 14.11 7.04 -7.60
CA GLN A 58 13.65 6.50 -8.88
C GLN A 58 12.16 6.10 -8.86
N ASN A 59 11.65 5.58 -7.74
CA ASN A 59 10.24 5.22 -7.59
C ASN A 59 9.36 6.48 -7.62
N ARG A 60 9.74 7.50 -6.84
CA ARG A 60 9.04 8.79 -6.83
C ARG A 60 9.09 9.48 -8.18
N ALA A 61 10.23 9.40 -8.89
CA ALA A 61 10.39 9.96 -10.22
C ALA A 61 9.48 9.26 -11.24
N GLU A 62 9.38 7.93 -11.19
CA GLU A 62 8.48 7.16 -12.07
C GLU A 62 7.00 7.48 -11.78
N PHE A 63 6.61 7.59 -10.50
CA PHE A 63 5.27 8.03 -10.13
C PHE A 63 4.98 9.45 -10.66
N GLN A 64 5.95 10.36 -10.56
CA GLN A 64 5.82 11.73 -11.06
C GLN A 64 5.67 11.81 -12.58
N LYS A 65 6.33 10.92 -13.35
CA LYS A 65 6.10 10.81 -14.80
C LYS A 65 4.63 10.50 -15.09
N TRP A 66 4.06 9.52 -14.39
CA TRP A 66 2.66 9.15 -14.57
C TRP A 66 1.69 10.29 -14.21
N LEU A 67 1.98 11.04 -13.13
CA LEU A 67 1.20 12.23 -12.75
C LEU A 67 1.23 13.30 -13.84
N LYS A 68 2.39 13.50 -14.50
CA LYS A 68 2.60 14.51 -15.55
C LYS A 68 2.14 14.06 -16.94
N LYS A 69 1.59 12.85 -17.06
CA LYS A 69 1.23 12.23 -18.36
C LYS A 69 2.42 12.16 -19.31
N ASP A 70 3.61 11.92 -18.76
CA ASP A 70 4.82 11.71 -19.55
C ASP A 70 4.63 10.47 -20.45
N PRO A 71 4.94 10.54 -21.75
CA PRO A 71 4.79 9.41 -22.67
C PRO A 71 5.65 8.19 -22.29
N ASP A 72 6.73 8.39 -21.52
CA ASP A 72 7.60 7.32 -21.03
C ASP A 72 7.14 6.71 -19.70
N ALA A 73 6.02 7.20 -19.13
CA ALA A 73 5.46 6.63 -17.91
C ALA A 73 4.92 5.22 -18.16
N PHE A 74 5.01 4.35 -17.14
CA PHE A 74 4.39 3.03 -17.21
C PHE A 74 2.89 3.11 -17.58
N ASP A 75 2.48 2.30 -18.56
CA ASP A 75 1.09 2.23 -18.99
C ASP A 75 0.23 1.43 -18.01
N TRP A 76 -0.52 2.15 -17.18
CA TRP A 76 -1.47 1.59 -16.22
C TRP A 76 -2.86 1.31 -16.79
N THR A 77 -3.11 1.57 -18.08
CA THR A 77 -4.45 1.53 -18.69
C THR A 77 -5.18 0.22 -18.45
N HIS A 78 -4.50 -0.92 -18.58
CA HIS A 78 -5.11 -2.23 -18.32
C HIS A 78 -5.59 -2.37 -16.87
N ILE A 79 -4.80 -1.91 -15.90
CA ILE A 79 -5.14 -2.02 -14.48
C ILE A 79 -6.28 -1.07 -14.14
N ILE A 80 -6.28 0.14 -14.70
CA ILE A 80 -7.34 1.11 -14.52
C ILE A 80 -8.66 0.56 -15.06
N LYS A 81 -8.66 -0.02 -16.27
CA LYS A 81 -9.83 -0.69 -16.86
C LYS A 81 -10.37 -1.78 -15.94
N HIS A 82 -9.49 -2.63 -15.42
CA HIS A 82 -9.89 -3.70 -14.52
C HIS A 82 -10.52 -3.17 -13.22
N VAL A 83 -10.00 -2.10 -12.64
CA VAL A 83 -10.63 -1.46 -11.47
C VAL A 83 -11.98 -0.84 -11.82
N CYS A 84 -12.12 -0.20 -12.98
CA CYS A 84 -13.41 0.30 -13.46
C CYS A 84 -14.44 -0.85 -13.58
N GLU A 85 -14.04 -2.01 -14.11
CA GLU A 85 -14.88 -3.21 -14.20
C GLU A 85 -15.31 -3.71 -12.82
N LEU A 86 -14.36 -3.82 -11.88
CA LEU A 86 -14.65 -4.18 -10.47
C LEU A 86 -15.63 -3.21 -9.83
N GLU A 87 -15.52 -1.93 -10.16
CA GLU A 87 -16.40 -0.86 -9.68
C GLU A 87 -17.75 -0.80 -10.42
N GLY A 88 -18.00 -1.70 -11.38
CA GLY A 88 -19.26 -1.80 -12.12
C GLY A 88 -19.35 -0.87 -13.32
N ASN A 89 -18.22 -0.50 -13.93
CA ASN A 89 -18.09 0.34 -15.13
C ASN A 89 -18.85 1.68 -15.04
N ARG A 90 -18.87 2.27 -13.85
CA ARG A 90 -19.56 3.54 -13.58
C ARG A 90 -18.83 4.76 -14.14
N GLU A 91 -17.54 4.64 -14.40
CA GLU A 91 -16.68 5.73 -14.86
C GLU A 91 -15.77 5.26 -15.99
N ASP A 92 -15.48 6.18 -16.91
CA ASP A 92 -14.52 5.98 -17.98
C ASP A 92 -13.08 5.85 -17.40
N PRO A 93 -12.25 4.91 -17.88
CA PRO A 93 -10.88 4.72 -17.39
C PRO A 93 -10.00 5.98 -17.43
N GLU A 94 -10.15 6.84 -18.43
CA GLU A 94 -9.37 8.09 -18.48
C GLU A 94 -9.83 9.05 -17.39
N LYS A 95 -11.14 9.18 -17.16
CA LYS A 95 -11.69 9.98 -16.05
C LYS A 95 -11.21 9.47 -14.69
N LYS A 96 -11.15 8.15 -14.50
CA LYS A 96 -10.60 7.52 -13.29
C LYS A 96 -9.14 7.89 -13.06
N ALA A 97 -8.33 7.80 -14.12
CA ALA A 97 -6.92 8.19 -14.08
C ALA A 97 -6.75 9.67 -13.73
N GLU A 98 -7.50 10.56 -14.38
CA GLU A 98 -7.49 12.00 -14.09
C GLU A 98 -7.94 12.30 -12.66
N LYS A 99 -8.96 11.61 -12.17
CA LYS A 99 -9.40 11.74 -10.78
C LYS A 99 -8.27 11.40 -9.82
N LEU A 100 -7.61 10.25 -9.99
CA LEU A 100 -6.47 9.89 -9.14
C LEU A 100 -5.34 10.93 -9.23
N ARG A 101 -4.94 11.36 -10.44
CA ARG A 101 -3.93 12.41 -10.62
C ARG A 101 -4.30 13.69 -9.85
N ASN A 102 -5.56 14.10 -9.91
CA ASN A 102 -6.06 15.29 -9.22
C ASN A 102 -6.11 15.13 -7.69
N LYS A 103 -6.40 13.93 -7.18
CA LYS A 103 -6.45 13.66 -5.74
C LYS A 103 -5.07 13.53 -5.11
N VAL A 104 -4.05 13.10 -5.86
CA VAL A 104 -2.65 13.09 -5.38
C VAL A 104 -2.13 14.52 -5.29
N LYS A 105 -1.80 14.97 -4.07
CA LYS A 105 -1.33 16.33 -3.81
C LYS A 105 0.17 16.43 -3.58
N GLU A 106 0.77 15.36 -3.06
CA GLU A 106 2.17 15.37 -2.62
C GLU A 106 2.80 14.01 -2.92
N VAL A 107 4.05 14.03 -3.40
CA VAL A 107 4.92 12.85 -3.56
C VAL A 107 6.16 13.10 -2.69
N LEU A 108 6.23 12.43 -1.55
CA LEU A 108 7.21 12.72 -0.50
C LEU A 108 8.28 11.64 -0.41
N LYS A 109 9.49 12.03 0.03
CA LYS A 109 10.48 11.07 0.53
C LYS A 109 10.05 10.62 1.92
N CYS A 110 10.06 9.31 2.17
CA CYS A 110 9.88 8.73 3.50
C CYS A 110 11.05 7.83 3.87
N ASP A 111 11.19 7.51 5.16
CA ASP A 111 12.11 6.52 5.69
C ASP A 111 11.42 5.78 6.86
N ALA A 112 11.04 4.53 6.64
CA ALA A 112 10.29 3.73 7.62
C ALA A 112 11.04 3.57 8.94
N LEU A 113 12.38 3.50 8.90
CA LEU A 113 13.22 3.20 10.05
C LEU A 113 13.45 4.42 10.95
N LYS A 114 13.00 5.60 10.53
CA LYS A 114 13.05 6.80 11.37
C LYS A 114 11.82 6.93 12.24
N LYS A 115 12.04 7.38 13.47
CA LYS A 115 10.95 7.77 14.41
C LYS A 115 9.98 8.78 13.80
N LYS A 116 10.50 9.69 12.98
CA LYS A 116 9.73 10.64 12.18
C LYS A 116 10.01 10.36 10.70
N PRO A 117 9.16 9.58 10.01
CA PRO A 117 9.48 9.08 8.67
C PRO A 117 9.68 10.14 7.59
N TYR A 118 9.18 11.35 7.81
CA TYR A 118 9.17 12.44 6.83
C TYR A 118 10.12 13.59 7.16
N ASP A 119 10.89 13.52 8.25
CA ASP A 119 11.76 14.62 8.68
C ASP A 119 12.66 15.11 7.52
N PRO A 120 12.72 16.43 7.24
CA PRO A 120 12.19 17.54 8.05
C PRO A 120 10.75 17.99 7.72
N VAL A 121 10.05 17.30 6.81
CA VAL A 121 8.68 17.64 6.42
C VAL A 121 7.69 17.19 7.50
N VAL A 122 6.77 18.07 7.86
CA VAL A 122 5.68 17.75 8.79
C VAL A 122 4.47 17.27 8.01
N VAL A 123 4.14 15.99 8.14
CA VAL A 123 2.89 15.42 7.62
C VAL A 123 1.85 15.41 8.74
N PRO A 124 0.71 16.11 8.60
CA PRO A 124 -0.34 16.09 9.61
C PRO A 124 -0.98 14.69 9.70
N PRO A 125 -1.53 14.31 10.86
CA PRO A 125 -2.21 13.03 10.99
C PRO A 125 -3.35 12.87 9.97
N VAL A 126 -3.37 11.72 9.29
CA VAL A 126 -4.32 11.39 8.22
C VAL A 126 -5.45 10.49 8.71
N ASP A 127 -6.51 10.40 7.93
CA ASP A 127 -7.67 9.55 8.23
C ASP A 127 -7.38 8.08 7.93
N CYS A 128 -6.55 7.81 6.92
CA CYS A 128 -6.15 6.46 6.53
C CYS A 128 -4.67 6.40 6.11
N LEU A 129 -3.92 5.46 6.67
CA LEU A 129 -2.59 5.08 6.19
C LEU A 129 -2.68 3.72 5.49
N LEU A 130 -2.22 3.67 4.24
CA LEU A 130 -2.10 2.48 3.42
C LEU A 130 -0.61 2.15 3.26
N SER A 131 -0.25 0.87 3.33
CA SER A 131 1.08 0.38 2.98
C SER A 131 0.96 -0.96 2.27
N CYS A 132 1.56 -1.07 1.08
CA CYS A 132 1.39 -2.19 0.17
C CYS A 132 2.77 -2.71 -0.29
N LEU A 133 3.10 -3.98 -0.01
CA LEU A 133 4.41 -4.60 -0.34
C LEU A 133 5.63 -3.74 0.06
N CYS A 134 5.61 -3.20 1.28
CA CYS A 134 6.64 -2.24 1.72
C CYS A 134 7.41 -2.75 2.94
N LEU A 135 6.73 -2.99 4.06
CA LEU A 135 7.36 -3.06 5.38
C LEU A 135 8.27 -4.27 5.57
N GLU A 136 8.08 -5.34 4.80
CA GLU A 136 8.93 -6.52 4.84
C GLU A 136 10.35 -6.25 4.35
N CYS A 137 10.59 -5.23 3.52
CA CYS A 137 11.91 -4.97 2.95
C CYS A 137 12.85 -4.18 3.89
N PRO A 138 12.43 -3.06 4.51
CA PRO A 138 13.31 -2.31 5.41
C PRO A 138 13.41 -2.91 6.82
N CYS A 139 12.42 -3.69 7.27
CA CYS A 139 12.43 -4.27 8.61
C CYS A 139 13.33 -5.51 8.67
N LYS A 140 14.30 -5.53 9.59
CA LYS A 140 15.22 -6.67 9.75
C LYS A 140 14.69 -7.76 10.70
N ASP A 141 13.73 -7.40 11.56
CA ASP A 141 13.15 -8.27 12.58
C ASP A 141 11.75 -7.76 12.99
N ILE A 142 11.00 -8.60 13.71
CA ILE A 142 9.66 -8.28 14.22
C ILE A 142 9.67 -7.06 15.15
N LYS A 143 10.77 -6.85 15.90
CA LYS A 143 10.92 -5.69 16.77
C LYS A 143 10.95 -4.39 15.95
N THR A 144 11.71 -4.39 14.85
CA THR A 144 11.79 -3.26 13.91
C THR A 144 10.43 -3.01 13.28
N LEU A 145 9.71 -4.05 12.85
CA LEU A 145 8.34 -3.91 12.34
C LEU A 145 7.41 -3.27 13.37
N CYS A 146 7.49 -3.70 14.63
CA CYS A 146 6.73 -3.10 15.73
C CYS A 146 7.07 -1.61 15.92
N GLU A 147 8.35 -1.24 15.88
CA GLU A 147 8.80 0.16 15.98
C GLU A 147 8.26 1.01 14.81
N VAL A 148 8.26 0.49 13.59
CA VAL A 148 7.68 1.17 12.41
C VAL A 148 6.18 1.41 12.60
N LEU A 149 5.43 0.38 13.00
CA LEU A 149 3.99 0.48 13.24
C LEU A 149 3.66 1.44 14.39
N ASN A 150 4.51 1.50 15.42
CA ASN A 150 4.41 2.48 16.50
C ASN A 150 4.63 3.91 15.99
N ASN A 151 5.62 4.13 15.12
CA ASN A 151 5.85 5.45 14.52
C ASN A 151 4.67 5.91 13.66
N PHE A 152 4.01 4.98 12.96
CA PHE A 152 2.80 5.27 12.17
C PHE A 152 1.63 5.78 13.02
N GLN A 153 1.57 5.47 14.32
CA GLN A 153 0.51 6.03 15.16
C GLN A 153 0.51 7.56 15.15
N SER A 154 1.69 8.20 15.06
CA SER A 154 1.78 9.66 15.00
C SER A 154 1.24 10.25 13.70
N LEU A 155 1.16 9.44 12.64
CA LEU A 155 0.68 9.83 11.31
C LEU A 155 -0.81 9.54 11.14
N ILE A 156 -1.47 8.84 12.06
CA ILE A 156 -2.87 8.43 11.95
C ILE A 156 -3.68 9.16 13.03
N LYS A 157 -4.79 9.78 12.65
CA LYS A 157 -5.73 10.41 13.60
C LYS A 157 -6.28 9.35 14.58
N PRO A 158 -6.64 9.71 15.82
CA PRO A 158 -7.40 8.81 16.68
C PRO A 158 -8.67 8.31 15.97
N GLY A 159 -8.95 7.01 16.05
CA GLY A 159 -10.01 6.36 15.27
C GLY A 159 -9.68 6.14 13.78
N GLY A 160 -8.52 6.59 13.28
CA GLY A 160 -8.12 6.45 11.89
C GLY A 160 -7.77 5.02 11.49
N HIS A 161 -7.61 4.82 10.18
CA HIS A 161 -7.44 3.51 9.55
C HIS A 161 -5.98 3.20 9.24
N LEU A 162 -5.59 1.94 9.43
CA LEU A 162 -4.35 1.35 8.96
C LEU A 162 -4.70 0.18 8.03
N LEU A 163 -4.27 0.26 6.77
CA LEU A 163 -4.42 -0.80 5.77
C LEU A 163 -3.06 -1.36 5.40
N LEU A 164 -2.85 -2.66 5.60
CA LEU A 164 -1.61 -3.36 5.25
C LEU A 164 -1.91 -4.49 4.26
N LEU A 165 -1.17 -4.54 3.17
CA LEU A 165 -1.24 -5.63 2.20
C LEU A 165 0.18 -6.07 1.84
N SER A 166 0.49 -7.35 1.97
CA SER A 166 1.77 -7.90 1.49
C SER A 166 1.72 -9.45 1.42
N GLY A 167 2.87 -10.09 1.27
CA GLY A 167 3.05 -11.53 1.38
C GLY A 167 3.55 -11.96 2.76
N LEU A 168 3.12 -13.12 3.25
CA LEU A 168 3.69 -13.81 4.40
C LEU A 168 4.77 -14.80 3.96
N ASN A 169 5.62 -15.18 4.92
CA ASN A 169 6.64 -16.23 4.78
C ASN A 169 7.66 -16.01 3.65
N ALA A 170 7.70 -14.82 3.04
CA ALA A 170 8.76 -14.44 2.11
C ALA A 170 10.11 -14.37 2.84
N THR A 171 11.16 -14.74 2.12
CA THR A 171 12.55 -14.47 2.50
C THR A 171 13.21 -13.51 1.51
N PHE A 172 12.67 -13.37 0.29
CA PHE A 172 13.21 -12.44 -0.70
C PHE A 172 12.21 -12.03 -1.80
N TYR A 173 12.63 -11.02 -2.57
CA TYR A 173 12.13 -10.79 -3.92
C TYR A 173 13.21 -10.20 -4.84
N TYR A 174 12.97 -10.25 -6.16
CA TYR A 174 13.81 -9.64 -7.17
C TYR A 174 13.09 -8.50 -7.89
N VAL A 175 13.84 -7.43 -8.18
CA VAL A 175 13.45 -6.40 -9.15
C VAL A 175 14.49 -6.39 -10.27
N GLY A 176 14.10 -6.88 -11.45
CA GLY A 176 15.05 -7.14 -12.52
C GLY A 176 16.09 -8.16 -12.07
N LYS A 177 17.35 -7.72 -11.95
CA LYS A 177 18.47 -8.56 -11.48
C LYS A 177 18.87 -8.30 -10.02
N THR A 178 18.21 -7.36 -9.36
CA THR A 178 18.56 -6.95 -8.00
C THR A 178 17.78 -7.76 -6.98
N TYR A 179 18.50 -8.40 -6.06
CA TYR A 179 17.95 -9.15 -4.93
C TYR A 179 17.63 -8.22 -3.76
N PHE A 180 16.48 -8.46 -3.12
CA PHE A 180 16.07 -7.81 -1.88
C PHE A 180 15.67 -8.88 -0.86
N GLY A 181 16.25 -8.81 0.34
CA GLY A 181 15.79 -9.61 1.47
C GLY A 181 14.43 -9.12 1.97
N ALA A 182 13.62 -10.04 2.47
CA ALA A 182 12.33 -9.77 3.08
C ALA A 182 12.27 -10.36 4.50
N LEU A 183 11.66 -9.62 5.43
CA LEU A 183 11.33 -10.11 6.75
C LEU A 183 10.30 -11.24 6.66
N THR A 184 10.75 -12.45 6.94
CA THR A 184 9.85 -13.59 7.11
C THR A 184 8.94 -13.35 8.30
N THR A 185 7.66 -13.13 8.00
CA THR A 185 6.63 -12.84 8.98
C THR A 185 5.56 -13.92 8.89
N ARG A 186 5.29 -14.61 10.01
CA ARG A 186 4.16 -15.53 10.12
C ARG A 186 2.90 -14.77 10.50
N LYS A 187 1.74 -15.37 10.22
CA LYS A 187 0.43 -14.78 10.52
C LYS A 187 0.31 -14.33 11.98
N GLU A 188 0.61 -15.21 12.93
CA GLU A 188 0.44 -14.93 14.36
C GLU A 188 1.37 -13.81 14.85
N GLU A 189 2.58 -13.75 14.29
CA GLU A 189 3.55 -12.69 14.58
C GLU A 189 3.07 -11.35 14.04
N LEU A 190 2.55 -11.30 12.82
CA LEU A 190 2.00 -10.09 12.23
C LEU A 190 0.85 -9.54 13.08
N GLU A 191 -0.15 -10.37 13.38
CA GLU A 191 -1.33 -9.95 14.16
C GLU A 191 -0.95 -9.50 15.57
N MET A 192 -0.03 -10.23 16.22
CA MET A 192 0.47 -9.84 17.54
C MET A 192 1.22 -8.50 17.47
N THR A 193 2.06 -8.31 16.46
CA THR A 193 2.84 -7.08 16.29
C THR A 193 1.93 -5.87 16.09
N ILE A 194 0.87 -6.00 15.29
CA ILE A 194 -0.11 -4.94 15.07
C ILE A 194 -0.85 -4.58 16.37
N LYS A 195 -1.25 -5.59 17.17
CA LYS A 195 -1.91 -5.39 18.47
C LYS A 195 -0.98 -4.75 19.49
N VAL A 196 0.27 -5.21 19.59
CA VAL A 196 1.30 -4.64 20.48
C VAL A 196 1.63 -3.20 20.08
N ALA A 197 1.62 -2.91 18.78
CA ALA A 197 1.74 -1.55 18.25
C ALA A 197 0.47 -0.70 18.46
N GLY A 198 -0.51 -1.17 19.24
CA GLY A 198 -1.64 -0.39 19.72
C GLY A 198 -2.83 -0.30 18.77
N TYR A 199 -2.91 -1.11 17.72
CA TYR A 199 -4.04 -1.10 16.78
C TYR A 199 -5.05 -2.22 17.08
N ASN A 200 -6.33 -1.94 16.83
CA ASN A 200 -7.39 -2.93 16.84
C ASN A 200 -7.58 -3.49 15.43
N ILE A 201 -7.43 -4.81 15.25
CA ILE A 201 -7.67 -5.46 13.94
C ILE A 201 -9.17 -5.64 13.74
N GLU A 202 -9.72 -5.01 12.70
CA GLU A 202 -11.14 -5.09 12.34
C GLU A 202 -11.39 -6.20 11.31
N LYS A 203 -10.47 -6.36 10.34
CA LYS A 203 -10.53 -7.41 9.32
C LYS A 203 -9.12 -7.91 9.02
N ALA A 204 -8.97 -9.22 8.97
CA ALA A 204 -7.75 -9.89 8.53
C ALA A 204 -8.11 -10.98 7.52
N VAL A 205 -7.45 -10.95 6.37
CA VAL A 205 -7.66 -11.93 5.29
C VAL A 205 -6.32 -12.51 4.89
N TYR A 206 -6.30 -13.82 4.66
CA TYR A 206 -5.14 -14.56 4.23
C TYR A 206 -5.55 -15.49 3.09
N VAL A 207 -4.86 -15.42 1.96
CA VAL A 207 -5.14 -16.24 0.78
C VAL A 207 -3.84 -16.92 0.35
N PRO A 208 -3.75 -18.25 0.37
CA PRO A 208 -2.60 -18.96 -0.15
C PRO A 208 -2.34 -18.60 -1.61
N ARG A 209 -1.08 -18.36 -1.96
CA ARG A 209 -0.65 -18.15 -3.34
C ARG A 209 -0.69 -19.49 -4.07
N ALA A 210 -1.56 -19.61 -5.06
CA ALA A 210 -1.71 -20.83 -5.84
C ALA A 210 -0.70 -20.86 -7.00
N ASP A 211 -0.41 -19.72 -7.61
CA ASP A 211 0.57 -19.60 -8.69
C ASP A 211 2.00 -19.68 -8.17
N LYS A 212 2.63 -20.82 -8.40
CA LYS A 212 4.04 -21.08 -8.06
C LYS A 212 5.02 -20.82 -9.21
N SER A 213 4.56 -20.34 -10.37
CA SER A 213 5.40 -20.13 -11.55
C SER A 213 6.47 -19.04 -11.38
N ARG A 214 6.28 -18.15 -10.40
CA ARG A 214 7.16 -16.99 -10.13
C ARG A 214 7.78 -17.04 -8.73
N MET A 215 8.05 -18.23 -8.19
CA MET A 215 8.74 -18.40 -6.91
C MET A 215 10.22 -18.01 -6.97
N ASP A 216 10.81 -17.99 -8.16
CA ASP A 216 12.15 -17.48 -8.44
C ASP A 216 12.25 -15.96 -8.29
N VAL A 217 11.12 -15.25 -8.45
CA VAL A 217 11.05 -13.78 -8.31
C VAL A 217 10.70 -13.35 -6.91
N ALA A 218 9.79 -14.04 -6.23
CA ALA A 218 9.45 -13.78 -4.83
C ALA A 218 8.85 -15.05 -4.22
N ASP A 219 9.21 -15.37 -2.99
CA ASP A 219 8.96 -16.69 -2.40
C ASP A 219 7.85 -16.72 -1.33
N HIS A 220 7.10 -15.62 -1.14
CA HIS A 220 5.91 -15.62 -0.29
C HIS A 220 4.94 -16.73 -0.70
N ASP A 221 4.30 -17.35 0.29
CA ASP A 221 3.34 -18.44 0.09
C ASP A 221 1.88 -18.03 0.29
N THR A 222 1.64 -16.85 0.88
CA THR A 222 0.32 -16.38 1.29
C THR A 222 0.25 -14.87 1.11
N PHE A 223 -0.82 -14.38 0.51
CA PHE A 223 -1.16 -12.96 0.49
C PHE A 223 -1.96 -12.60 1.74
N TYR A 224 -1.72 -11.42 2.30
CA TYR A 224 -2.53 -10.90 3.39
C TYR A 224 -3.10 -9.51 3.10
N PHE A 225 -4.27 -9.24 3.69
CA PHE A 225 -4.88 -7.93 3.81
C PHE A 225 -5.29 -7.75 5.25
N ILE A 226 -4.82 -6.68 5.90
CA ILE A 226 -5.23 -6.27 7.23
C ILE A 226 -5.85 -4.88 7.15
N HIS A 227 -7.05 -4.75 7.70
CA HIS A 227 -7.62 -3.47 8.12
C HIS A 227 -7.61 -3.42 9.64
N ALA A 228 -6.85 -2.48 10.17
CA ALA A 228 -6.78 -2.17 11.59
C ALA A 228 -7.15 -0.70 11.84
N ARG A 229 -7.47 -0.38 13.10
CA ARG A 229 -7.80 0.98 13.53
C ARG A 229 -6.93 1.40 14.69
N LYS A 230 -6.53 2.67 14.65
CA LYS A 230 -5.99 3.34 15.83
C LYS A 230 -7.15 3.59 16.81
N PRO A 231 -7.01 3.27 18.11
CA PRO A 231 -8.00 3.62 19.13
C PRO A 231 -8.31 5.13 19.14
N LEU A 232 -9.47 5.48 19.70
CA LEU A 232 -9.88 6.87 19.94
C LEU A 232 -9.01 7.55 21.01
#